data_AF-A0A650CUP2-F1
#
_entry.id   AF-A0A650CUP2-F1
#
_cell.length_a   1.000
_cell.length_b   1.000
_cell.length_c   1.000
_cell.angle_alpha   90.00
_cell.angle_beta   90.00
_cell.angle_gamma   90.00
#
_symmetry.space_group_name_H-M   'P 1'
#
loop_
_entity.id
_entity.type
_entity.pdbx_description
1 polymer ?
#
loop_
_entity_poly.entity_id
_entity_poly.type
_entity_poly.pdbx_seq_one_letter_code
_entity_poly.pdbx_strand_id
1 'polypeptide(L)'
;MEDYEYLLDRVYSKLPKKSQVSETQTLPSLIIFNVGNATIIKNFSEYCDRIRREDKLCMRYLLKELAAAGSINESGQLYIQGKFSSSVINTLMERFLKTYVQCSTCKSLDTVLVKEGKIWYIQCLACGAKNPVKPL
;
A
#
# COMPACT_ATOMS: atom_id res chain seq x y z
N MET A 1 25.93 -39.87 1.55
CA MET A 1 25.54 -38.79 0.60
C MET A 1 24.00 -38.66 0.49
N GLU A 2 23.23 -39.39 1.31
CA GLU A 2 21.76 -39.49 1.26
C GLU A 2 21.03 -38.42 2.11
N ASP A 3 21.76 -37.66 2.94
CA ASP A 3 21.15 -36.71 3.87
C ASP A 3 20.46 -35.53 3.17
N TYR A 4 20.99 -35.08 2.03
CA TYR A 4 20.42 -33.94 1.30
C TYR A 4 19.06 -34.28 0.69
N GLU A 5 18.92 -35.45 0.06
CA GLU A 5 17.67 -35.88 -0.58
C GLU A 5 16.57 -36.11 0.45
N TYR A 6 16.90 -36.75 1.59
CA TYR A 6 15.96 -36.95 2.69
C TYR A 6 15.46 -35.61 3.28
N LEU A 7 16.37 -34.65 3.47
CA LEU A 7 16.01 -33.30 3.95
C LEU A 7 15.14 -32.56 2.93
N LEU A 8 15.41 -32.73 1.63
CA LEU A 8 14.67 -32.10 0.55
C LEU A 8 13.23 -32.61 0.46
N ASP A 9 13.01 -33.92 0.50
CA ASP A 9 11.67 -34.53 0.47
C ASP A 9 10.83 -34.19 1.71
N ARG A 10 11.48 -34.10 2.87
CA ARG A 10 10.83 -33.62 4.10
C ARG A 10 10.34 -32.18 3.96
N VAL A 11 11.07 -31.32 3.25
CA VAL A 11 10.65 -29.92 3.04
C VAL A 11 9.50 -29.86 2.03
N TYR A 12 9.59 -30.59 0.92
CA TYR A 12 8.54 -30.59 -0.09
C TYR A 12 7.20 -31.17 0.40
N SER A 13 7.23 -32.19 1.26
CA SER A 13 6.02 -32.74 1.89
C SER A 13 5.34 -31.76 2.87
N LYS A 14 6.10 -30.83 3.45
CA LYS A 14 5.57 -29.82 4.40
C LYS A 14 5.23 -28.49 3.77
N LEU A 15 5.66 -28.25 2.52
CA LEU A 15 5.33 -27.01 1.83
C LEU A 15 3.83 -26.98 1.53
N PRO A 16 3.08 -25.96 1.98
CA PRO A 16 1.73 -25.76 1.49
C PRO A 16 1.80 -25.59 -0.03
N LYS A 17 0.84 -26.17 -0.77
CA LYS A 17 0.75 -26.00 -2.23
C LYS A 17 0.94 -24.53 -2.53
N LYS A 18 1.98 -24.22 -3.32
CA LYS A 18 2.42 -22.87 -3.71
C LYS A 18 1.16 -22.01 -3.83
N SER A 19 0.91 -21.17 -2.83
CA SER A 19 -0.29 -20.33 -2.83
C SER A 19 -0.24 -19.60 -4.15
N GLN A 20 -1.20 -19.90 -5.01
CA GLN A 20 -1.29 -19.31 -6.32
C GLN A 20 -1.09 -17.82 -6.13
N VAL A 21 -0.19 -17.25 -6.94
CA VAL A 21 0.03 -15.81 -7.16
C VAL A 21 -1.07 -15.05 -6.45
N SER A 22 -0.79 -14.56 -5.23
CA SER A 22 -1.77 -13.87 -4.39
C SER A 22 -2.59 -13.01 -5.32
N GLU A 23 -3.84 -13.40 -5.57
CA GLU A 23 -4.69 -12.76 -6.57
C GLU A 23 -4.49 -11.28 -6.37
N THR A 24 -3.86 -10.61 -7.34
CA THR A 24 -3.46 -9.21 -7.17
C THR A 24 -4.74 -8.51 -6.80
N GLN A 25 -4.91 -8.21 -5.51
CA GLN A 25 -6.16 -7.71 -4.98
C GLN A 25 -6.50 -6.53 -5.87
N THR A 26 -7.58 -6.63 -6.65
CA THR A 26 -7.80 -5.72 -7.77
C THR A 26 -8.13 -4.37 -7.18
N LEU A 27 -7.09 -3.57 -6.96
CA LEU A 27 -7.22 -2.24 -6.41
C LEU A 27 -8.07 -1.44 -7.38
N PRO A 28 -9.09 -0.73 -6.89
CA PRO A 28 -9.92 0.08 -7.76
C PRO A 28 -9.05 1.16 -8.38
N SER A 29 -9.21 1.43 -9.67
CA SER A 29 -8.51 2.54 -10.31
C SER A 29 -8.95 3.87 -9.67
N LEU A 30 -8.00 4.78 -9.45
CA LEU A 30 -8.32 6.11 -8.91
C LEU A 30 -9.08 6.93 -9.94
N ILE A 31 -10.24 7.48 -9.54
CA ILE A 31 -11.06 8.33 -10.38
C ILE A 31 -10.72 9.79 -10.06
N ILE A 32 -9.93 10.39 -10.94
CA ILE A 32 -9.30 11.71 -10.75
C ILE A 32 -9.96 12.73 -11.70
N PHE A 33 -10.38 13.87 -11.15
CA PHE A 33 -10.96 14.98 -11.90
C PHE A 33 -10.14 16.24 -11.66
N ASN A 34 -9.93 17.01 -12.72
CA ASN A 34 -9.33 18.35 -12.63
C ASN A 34 -10.45 19.38 -12.80
N VAL A 35 -10.70 20.16 -11.75
CA VAL A 35 -11.71 21.22 -11.72
C VAL A 35 -10.99 22.54 -11.52
N GLY A 36 -10.86 23.33 -12.59
CA GLY A 36 -10.11 24.59 -12.58
C GLY A 36 -8.65 24.37 -12.18
N ASN A 37 -8.24 24.99 -11.06
CA ASN A 37 -6.89 24.88 -10.49
C ASN A 37 -6.80 23.85 -9.35
N ALA A 38 -7.75 22.94 -9.24
CA ALA A 38 -7.74 21.90 -8.22
C ALA A 38 -7.92 20.50 -8.82
N THR A 39 -7.32 19.52 -8.17
CA THR A 39 -7.46 18.11 -8.51
C THR A 39 -8.26 17.40 -7.41
N ILE A 40 -9.29 16.67 -7.81
CA ILE A 40 -10.23 15.97 -6.93
C ILE A 40 -10.14 14.47 -7.21
N ILE A 41 -9.96 13.67 -6.16
CA ILE A 41 -10.00 12.22 -6.23
C ILE A 41 -11.30 11.75 -5.57
N LYS A 42 -12.21 11.16 -6.35
CA LYS A 42 -13.55 10.80 -5.86
C LYS A 42 -13.55 9.58 -4.94
N ASN A 43 -12.81 8.53 -5.28
CA ASN A 43 -12.82 7.25 -4.58
C ASN A 43 -11.63 7.10 -3.60
N PHE A 44 -11.19 8.19 -2.98
CA PHE A 44 -10.00 8.16 -2.14
C PHE A 44 -10.17 7.34 -0.87
N SER A 45 -11.27 7.56 -0.13
CA SER A 45 -11.55 6.81 1.11
C SER A 45 -11.77 5.32 0.84
N GLU A 46 -12.57 4.95 -0.16
CA GLU A 46 -12.76 3.54 -0.57
C GLU A 46 -11.43 2.86 -0.95
N TYR A 47 -10.55 3.60 -1.63
CA TYR A 47 -9.23 3.09 -1.98
C TYR A 47 -8.36 2.84 -0.74
N CYS A 48 -8.37 3.76 0.22
CA CYS A 48 -7.64 3.64 1.49
C CYS A 48 -8.15 2.48 2.35
N ASP A 49 -9.46 2.28 2.37
CA ASP A 49 -10.10 1.16 3.06
C ASP A 49 -9.69 -0.19 2.46
N ARG A 50 -9.64 -0.31 1.12
CA ARG A 50 -9.18 -1.54 0.44
C ARG A 50 -7.75 -1.93 0.83
N ILE A 51 -6.88 -0.94 1.01
CA ILE A 51 -5.48 -1.16 1.43
C ILE A 51 -5.32 -1.21 2.96
N ARG A 52 -6.41 -1.09 3.72
CA ARG A 52 -6.42 -1.00 5.20
C ARG A 52 -5.43 0.04 5.72
N ARG A 53 -5.56 1.27 5.24
CA ARG A 53 -4.77 2.42 5.71
C ARG A 53 -5.69 3.58 6.07
N GLU A 54 -5.26 4.37 7.04
CA GLU A 54 -5.97 5.58 7.42
C GLU A 54 -5.89 6.64 6.30
N ASP A 55 -7.04 7.20 5.92
CA ASP A 55 -7.15 8.24 4.90
C ASP A 55 -6.22 9.42 5.17
N LYS A 56 -6.11 9.83 6.44
CA LYS A 56 -5.24 10.93 6.88
C LYS A 56 -3.77 10.65 6.58
N LEU A 57 -3.33 9.40 6.73
CA LEU A 57 -1.95 9.02 6.47
C LEU A 57 -1.65 9.05 4.97
N CYS A 58 -2.53 8.45 4.17
CA CYS A 58 -2.40 8.44 2.71
C CYS A 58 -2.46 9.86 2.14
N MET A 59 -3.33 10.72 2.67
CA MET A 59 -3.41 12.12 2.29
C MET A 59 -2.11 12.85 2.60
N ARG A 60 -1.59 12.72 3.84
CA ARG A 60 -0.33 13.37 4.23
C ARG A 60 0.84 12.98 3.33
N TYR A 61 0.90 11.71 2.91
CA TYR A 61 1.90 11.26 1.93
C TYR A 61 1.76 12.00 0.59
N LEU A 62 0.56 12.00 0.00
CA LEU A 62 0.32 12.62 -1.29
C LEU A 62 0.60 14.12 -1.27
N LEU A 63 0.14 14.84 -0.23
CA LEU A 63 0.37 16.27 -0.09
C LEU A 63 1.87 16.61 0.04
N LYS A 64 2.64 15.78 0.75
CA LYS A 64 4.09 15.93 0.90
C LYS A 64 4.83 15.72 -0.42
N GLU A 65 4.46 14.71 -1.19
CA GLU A 65 5.08 14.42 -2.49
C GLU A 65 4.69 15.46 -3.57
N LEU A 66 3.45 15.96 -3.53
CA LEU A 66 2.95 16.97 -4.47
C LEU A 66 3.29 18.41 -4.08
N ALA A 67 3.85 18.63 -2.89
CA ALA A 67 4.10 19.95 -2.30
C ALA A 67 2.87 20.87 -2.35
N ALA A 68 1.69 20.29 -2.10
CA ALA A 68 0.40 20.95 -2.23
C ALA A 68 -0.39 20.88 -0.93
N ALA A 69 -1.29 21.86 -0.73
CA ALA A 69 -2.29 21.79 0.33
C ALA A 69 -3.53 21.04 -0.15
N GLY A 70 -4.20 20.36 0.77
CA GLY A 70 -5.42 19.62 0.46
C GLY A 70 -6.15 19.15 1.70
N SER A 71 -7.37 18.68 1.49
CA SER A 71 -8.27 18.24 2.56
C SER A 71 -9.17 17.11 2.06
N ILE A 72 -9.58 16.25 2.98
CA ILE A 72 -10.61 15.24 2.74
C ILE A 72 -11.96 15.85 3.10
N ASN A 73 -12.92 15.72 2.18
CA ASN A 73 -14.31 16.12 2.42
C ASN A 73 -15.03 15.03 3.22
N GLU A 74 -16.16 15.37 3.85
CA GLU A 74 -17.01 14.41 4.59
C GLU A 74 -17.49 13.24 3.71
N SER A 75 -17.58 13.45 2.39
CA SER A 75 -17.93 12.42 1.40
C SER A 75 -16.77 11.49 1.02
N GLY A 76 -15.62 11.56 1.69
CA GLY A 76 -14.46 10.68 1.42
C GLY A 76 -13.65 11.02 0.15
N GLN A 77 -13.88 12.21 -0.41
CA GLN A 77 -13.15 12.72 -1.59
C GLN A 77 -11.93 13.53 -1.14
N LEU A 78 -10.80 13.36 -1.82
CA LEU A 78 -9.59 14.15 -1.56
C LEU A 78 -9.53 15.35 -2.52
N TYR A 79 -9.50 16.55 -1.96
CA TYR A 79 -9.28 17.80 -2.67
C TYR A 79 -7.82 18.23 -2.55
N ILE A 80 -7.17 18.49 -3.67
CA ILE A 80 -5.78 18.94 -3.74
C ILE A 80 -5.73 20.27 -4.49
N GLN A 81 -5.06 21.26 -3.91
CA GLN A 81 -4.81 22.54 -4.55
C GLN A 81 -3.68 22.40 -5.57
N GLY A 82 -3.95 22.71 -6.83
CA GLY A 82 -3.03 22.53 -7.95
C GLY A 82 -3.61 21.65 -9.04
N LYS A 83 -3.03 21.74 -10.24
CA LYS A 83 -3.41 20.95 -11.40
C LYS A 83 -2.41 19.81 -11.59
N PHE A 84 -2.82 18.60 -11.29
CA PHE A 84 -1.99 17.40 -11.44
C PHE A 84 -2.55 16.47 -12.51
N SER A 85 -1.66 15.83 -13.27
CA SER A 85 -2.07 14.79 -14.20
C SER A 85 -2.42 13.52 -13.43
N SER A 86 -3.38 12.75 -13.96
CA SER A 86 -3.74 11.45 -13.41
C SER A 86 -2.55 10.49 -13.38
N SER A 87 -1.67 10.56 -14.37
CA SER A 87 -0.45 9.75 -14.44
C SER A 87 0.50 9.98 -13.26
N VAL A 88 0.70 11.24 -12.84
CA VAL A 88 1.58 11.57 -11.72
C VAL A 88 1.00 11.03 -10.41
N ILE A 89 -0.29 11.24 -10.18
CA ILE A 89 -0.96 10.75 -8.97
C ILE A 89 -0.93 9.21 -8.89
N ASN A 90 -1.21 8.52 -10.00
CA ASN A 90 -1.14 7.06 -10.05
C ASN A 90 0.28 6.56 -9.76
N THR A 91 1.31 7.20 -10.33
CA THR A 91 2.71 6.83 -10.08
C THR A 91 3.10 7.01 -8.61
N LEU A 92 2.65 8.09 -7.98
CA LEU A 92 2.87 8.32 -6.55
C LEU A 92 2.14 7.29 -5.69
N MET A 93 0.91 6.94 -6.05
CA MET A 93 0.16 5.93 -5.30
C MET A 93 0.78 4.53 -5.45
N GLU A 94 1.26 4.16 -6.63
CA GLU A 94 2.00 2.91 -6.82
C GLU A 94 3.29 2.86 -5.98
N ARG A 95 3.99 3.99 -5.86
CA ARG A 95 5.16 4.11 -4.98
C ARG A 95 4.75 3.95 -3.51
N PHE A 96 3.62 4.55 -3.11
CA PHE A 96 3.06 4.39 -1.77
C PHE A 96 2.77 2.92 -1.47
N LEU A 97 2.07 2.22 -2.38
CA LEU A 97 1.76 0.81 -2.22
C LEU A 97 3.02 -0.03 -2.00
N LYS A 98 4.03 0.12 -2.87
CA LYS A 98 5.28 -0.64 -2.79
C LYS A 98 6.04 -0.41 -1.48
N THR A 99 5.94 0.78 -0.92
CA THR A 99 6.75 1.19 0.25
C THR A 99 6.02 1.00 1.58
N TYR A 100 4.71 1.28 1.63
CA TYR A 100 3.93 1.40 2.86
C TYR A 100 2.82 0.34 3.02
N VAL A 101 2.57 -0.47 1.99
CA VAL A 101 1.49 -1.48 1.99
C VAL A 101 2.01 -2.86 1.64
N GLN A 102 2.85 -2.99 0.61
CA GLN A 102 3.33 -4.27 0.14
C GLN A 102 4.39 -4.86 1.09
N CYS A 103 4.24 -6.13 1.45
CA CYS A 103 5.28 -6.85 2.18
C CYS A 103 6.50 -7.11 1.27
N SER A 104 7.71 -6.83 1.76
CA SER A 104 8.96 -7.08 1.02
C SER A 104 9.24 -8.57 0.79
N THR A 105 8.70 -9.45 1.63
CA THR A 105 8.99 -10.89 1.62
C THR A 105 8.00 -11.67 0.74
N CYS A 106 6.70 -11.51 1.00
CA CYS A 106 5.65 -12.30 0.34
C CYS A 106 4.84 -11.51 -0.70
N LYS A 107 5.11 -10.21 -0.87
CA LYS A 107 4.40 -9.31 -1.81
C LYS A 107 2.90 -9.16 -1.58
N SER A 108 2.33 -9.75 -0.53
CA SER A 108 0.94 -9.55 -0.14
C SER A 108 0.69 -8.10 0.27
N LEU A 109 -0.54 -7.63 0.00
CA LEU A 109 -1.08 -6.34 0.45
C LEU A 109 -1.76 -6.45 1.82
N ASP A 110 -1.78 -7.66 2.41
CA ASP A 110 -2.28 -7.92 3.76
C ASP A 110 -1.26 -7.52 4.82
N THR A 111 -1.16 -6.22 5.08
CA THR A 111 -0.24 -5.68 6.09
C THR A 111 -0.89 -4.62 6.96
N VAL A 112 -0.33 -4.43 8.16
CA VAL A 112 -0.71 -3.40 9.13
C VAL A 112 0.49 -2.51 9.38
N LEU A 113 0.25 -1.20 9.47
CA LEU A 113 1.27 -0.23 9.80
C LEU A 113 1.24 0.07 11.31
N VAL A 114 2.33 -0.22 12.00
CA VAL A 114 2.45 -0.08 13.46
C VAL A 114 3.56 0.92 13.77
N LYS A 115 3.29 1.86 14.67
CA LYS A 115 4.31 2.81 15.15
C LYS A 115 4.84 2.35 16.49
N GLU A 116 6.13 2.06 16.57
CA GLU A 116 6.81 1.71 17.81
C GLU A 116 7.91 2.75 18.10
N GLY A 117 7.67 3.60 19.09
CA GLY A 117 8.56 4.71 19.43
C GLY A 117 8.70 5.72 18.27
N LYS A 118 9.93 5.86 17.76
CA LYS A 118 10.27 6.79 16.66
C LYS A 118 10.24 6.12 15.27
N ILE A 119 10.08 4.80 15.21
CA ILE A 119 10.19 4.01 13.98
C ILE A 119 8.80 3.49 13.59
N TRP A 120 8.52 3.47 12.30
CA TRP A 120 7.31 2.87 11.75
C TRP A 120 7.66 1.47 11.23
N TYR A 121 6.75 0.53 11.44
CA TYR A 121 6.91 -0.86 11.02
C TYR A 121 5.71 -1.28 10.18
N ILE A 122 5.97 -2.02 9.11
CA ILE A 122 4.96 -2.80 8.41
C ILE A 122 5.02 -4.21 8.95
N GLN A 123 3.90 -4.67 9.49
CA GLN A 123 3.70 -6.05 9.94
C GLN A 123 2.78 -6.77 8.95
N CYS A 124 3.28 -7.85 8.33
CA CYS A 124 2.48 -8.64 7.41
C CYS A 124 1.66 -9.70 8.16
N LEU A 125 0.36 -9.78 7.86
CA LEU A 125 -0.54 -10.77 8.45
C LEU A 125 -0.40 -12.16 7.79
N ALA A 126 0.07 -12.21 6.54
CA ALA A 126 0.23 -13.47 5.80
C ALA A 126 1.51 -14.23 6.15
N CYS A 127 2.66 -13.54 6.27
CA CYS A 127 3.96 -14.18 6.56
C CYS A 127 4.54 -13.85 7.94
N GLY A 128 3.93 -12.93 8.70
CA GLY A 128 4.43 -12.51 10.02
C GLY A 128 5.68 -11.62 9.98
N ALA A 129 6.22 -11.31 8.79
CA ALA A 129 7.40 -10.46 8.67
C ALA A 129 7.11 -9.03 9.18
N LYS A 130 8.09 -8.47 9.91
CA LYS A 130 8.05 -7.10 10.41
C LYS A 130 9.22 -6.32 9.83
N ASN A 131 8.92 -5.32 9.00
CA ASN A 131 9.94 -4.52 8.32
C ASN A 131 9.85 -3.06 8.75
N PRO A 132 10.98 -2.41 9.08
CA PRO A 132 10.99 -0.98 9.37
C PRO A 132 10.78 -0.16 8.09
N VAL A 133 10.02 0.92 8.20
CA VAL A 133 9.76 1.88 7.12
C VAL A 133 10.02 3.31 7.55
N LYS A 134 10.23 4.17 6.56
CA LYS A 134 10.49 5.59 6.80
C LYS A 134 9.26 6.26 7.42
N PRO A 135 9.43 7.17 8.40
CA PRO A 135 8.33 7.95 8.93
C PRO A 135 7.77 8.92 7.88
N LEU A 136 6.45 9.11 7.90
CA LEU A 136 5.68 10.00 7.02
C LEU A 136 5.56 11.43 7.54
#